data_AF-A0AAV4BG51-F1
#
_entry.id   AF-A0AAV4BG51-F1
#
_cell.length_a   1.000
_cell.length_b   1.000
_cell.length_c   1.000
_cell.angle_alpha   90.00
_cell.angle_beta   90.00
_cell.angle_gamma   90.00
#
_symmetry.space_group_name_H-M   'P 1'
#
loop_
_entity.id
_entity.type
_entity.pdbx_description
1 polymer ?
#
loop_
_entity_poly.entity_id
_entity_poly.type
_entity_poly.pdbx_seq_one_letter_code
_entity_poly.pdbx_strand_id
1 'polypeptide(L)'
;MPLGLQGNTTTSFCIIAYANIPGQRDVTMTFSDAKTDEWWEIKEVIFDVGQMHCDTLSLPPPGDYKIVLRNETGNLHEPVKITLLDSTVTLIQTDKPVYKPGEKVRFRILTMFNMKPKTRQIHSIYIKNSNGLRVKQYLKLTTRGECGIRITVL
;
A
#
# COMPACT_ATOMS: atom_id res chain seq x y z
N MET A 1 -8.40 9.37 11.05
CA MET A 1 -8.28 8.38 9.95
C MET A 1 -6.84 7.92 9.92
N PRO A 2 -6.51 6.62 9.91
CA PRO A 2 -5.13 6.19 9.77
C PRO A 2 -4.59 6.60 8.40
N LEU A 3 -3.37 7.14 8.37
CA LEU A 3 -2.62 7.44 7.14
C LEU A 3 -2.30 6.10 6.45
N GLY A 4 -3.07 5.74 5.42
CA GLY A 4 -2.72 4.64 4.53
C GLY A 4 -1.71 5.14 3.50
N LEU A 5 -0.44 4.81 3.66
CA LEU A 5 0.61 5.09 2.66
C LEU A 5 0.76 3.89 1.72
N GLN A 6 1.33 4.10 0.53
CA GLN A 6 1.51 3.03 -0.45
C GLN A 6 2.86 2.34 -0.28
N GLY A 7 2.87 1.03 -0.12
CA GLY A 7 4.11 0.25 -0.07
C GLY A 7 4.88 0.27 -1.40
N ASN A 8 6.20 0.08 -1.35
CA ASN A 8 7.11 0.12 -2.50
C ASN A 8 7.06 1.45 -3.29
N THR A 9 6.85 2.57 -2.62
CA THR A 9 6.87 3.90 -3.22
C THR A 9 7.78 4.83 -2.43
N THR A 10 8.23 5.91 -3.05
CA THR A 10 8.97 6.97 -2.35
C THR A 10 7.99 8.06 -1.95
N THR A 11 8.00 8.43 -0.66
CA THR A 11 7.14 9.49 -0.13
C THR A 11 7.99 10.54 0.57
N SER A 12 7.62 11.81 0.46
CA SER A 12 8.22 12.86 1.27
C SER A 12 7.57 12.88 2.67
N PHE A 13 8.39 13.11 3.69
CA PHE A 13 7.96 13.38 5.05
C PHE A 13 8.56 14.70 5.50
N CYS A 14 7.88 15.39 6.40
CA CYS A 14 8.35 16.64 6.97
C CYS A 14 8.24 16.56 8.50
N ILE A 15 9.30 16.97 9.18
CA ILE A 15 9.37 17.01 10.63
C ILE A 15 9.66 18.44 11.04
N ILE A 16 8.96 18.89 12.09
CA ILE A 16 9.22 20.16 12.76
C ILE A 16 9.40 19.87 14.25
N ALA A 17 10.53 20.34 14.80
CA ALA A 17 10.84 20.18 16.20
C ALA A 17 10.85 21.56 16.87
N TYR A 18 10.17 21.62 18.02
CA TYR A 18 10.16 22.79 18.90
C TYR A 18 10.93 22.45 20.17
N ALA A 19 11.86 23.29 20.56
CA ALA A 19 12.61 23.16 21.79
C ALA A 19 12.70 24.53 22.48
N ASN A 20 12.80 24.51 23.81
CA ASN A 20 12.89 25.74 24.60
C ASN A 20 14.27 26.41 24.52
N ILE A 21 15.27 25.70 23.98
CA ILE A 21 16.63 26.18 23.80
C ILE A 21 16.89 26.28 22.29
N PRO A 22 17.27 27.46 21.77
CA PRO A 22 17.62 27.61 20.36
C PRO A 22 18.92 26.85 20.04
N GLY A 23 19.00 26.26 18.86
CA GLY A 23 20.19 25.55 18.39
C GLY A 23 19.84 24.39 17.45
N GLN A 24 20.88 23.72 16.96
CA GLN A 24 20.75 22.51 16.16
C GLN A 24 20.53 21.29 17.04
N ARG A 25 19.66 20.39 16.60
CA ARG A 25 19.34 19.12 17.27
C ARG A 25 19.48 17.97 16.29
N ASP A 26 20.14 16.91 16.75
CA ASP A 26 20.25 15.63 16.09
C ASP A 26 18.97 14.81 16.35
N VAL A 27 18.23 14.47 15.30
CA VAL A 27 17.08 13.59 15.45
C VAL A 27 17.25 12.40 14.52
N THR A 28 17.21 11.23 15.12
CA THR A 28 17.20 9.95 14.42
C THR A 28 15.75 9.52 14.24
N MET A 29 15.29 9.53 12.99
CA MET A 29 14.03 8.89 12.62
C MET A 29 14.31 7.43 12.26
N THR A 30 13.59 6.53 12.89
CA THR A 30 13.72 5.10 12.64
C THR A 30 12.41 4.51 12.15
N PHE A 31 12.45 3.88 10.99
CA PHE A 31 11.32 3.19 10.36
C PHE A 31 11.48 1.67 10.56
N SER A 32 10.52 1.04 11.25
CA SER A 32 10.59 -0.39 11.62
C SER A 32 9.29 -1.13 11.34
N ASP A 33 9.40 -2.43 11.06
CA ASP A 33 8.25 -3.33 10.98
C ASP A 33 7.59 -3.48 12.36
N ALA A 34 6.26 -3.41 12.43
CA ALA A 34 5.53 -3.45 13.69
C ALA A 34 5.48 -4.85 14.34
N LYS A 35 5.79 -5.91 13.59
CA LYS A 35 5.75 -7.31 14.05
C LYS A 35 7.13 -7.83 14.41
N THR A 36 8.13 -7.55 13.59
CA THR A 36 9.49 -8.07 13.77
C THR A 36 10.42 -7.10 14.46
N ASP A 37 10.03 -5.81 14.56
CA ASP A 37 10.89 -4.72 15.04
C ASP A 37 12.20 -4.58 14.25
N GLU A 38 12.27 -5.16 13.05
CA GLU A 38 13.40 -5.00 12.15
C GLU A 38 13.36 -3.61 11.51
N TRP A 39 14.51 -2.95 11.50
CA TRP A 39 14.68 -1.64 10.90
C TRP A 39 14.71 -1.76 9.38
N TRP A 40 13.91 -0.94 8.70
CA TRP A 40 13.95 -0.82 7.24
C TRP A 40 14.86 0.33 6.81
N GLU A 41 14.66 1.50 7.41
CA GLU A 41 15.41 2.71 7.06
C GLU A 41 15.61 3.58 8.31
N ILE A 42 16.80 4.14 8.44
CA ILE A 42 17.21 5.04 9.52
C ILE A 42 17.67 6.35 8.87
N LYS A 43 17.11 7.47 9.33
CA LYS A 43 17.45 8.81 8.86
C LYS A 43 17.94 9.63 10.03
N GLU A 44 19.21 10.00 10.00
CA GLU A 44 19.80 10.96 10.92
C GLU A 44 19.72 12.34 10.29
N VAL A 45 19.02 13.25 10.96
CA VAL A 45 18.77 14.59 10.42
C VAL A 45 19.08 15.60 11.50
N ILE A 46 19.83 16.64 11.12
CA ILE A 46 20.12 17.79 11.96
C ILE A 46 19.05 18.84 11.69
N PHE A 47 18.30 19.21 12.72
CA PHE A 47 17.21 20.18 12.64
C PHE A 47 17.57 21.47 13.34
N ASP A 48 17.26 22.58 12.69
CA ASP A 48 17.20 23.89 13.35
C ASP A 48 15.83 24.05 14.02
N VAL A 49 15.83 24.36 15.32
CA VAL A 49 14.60 24.51 16.11
C VAL A 49 13.68 25.56 15.47
N GLY A 50 12.41 25.18 15.26
CA GLY A 50 11.39 26.04 14.65
C GLY A 50 11.39 26.06 13.11
N GLN A 51 12.31 25.37 12.44
CA GLN A 51 12.26 25.16 10.99
C GLN A 51 11.72 23.78 10.64
N MET A 52 10.96 23.72 9.55
CA MET A 52 10.47 22.46 8.98
C MET A 52 11.55 21.90 8.05
N HIS A 53 11.92 20.64 8.26
CA HIS A 53 12.81 19.92 7.37
C HIS A 53 12.05 18.77 6.72
N CYS A 54 12.18 18.67 5.40
CA CYS A 54 11.50 17.67 4.60
C CYS A 54 12.53 16.82 3.85
N ASP A 55 12.37 15.50 3.94
CA ASP A 55 13.20 14.54 3.22
C ASP A 55 12.31 13.46 2.58
N THR A 56 12.90 12.67 1.71
CA THR A 56 12.26 11.55 1.03
C THR A 56 12.61 10.23 1.72
N LEU A 57 11.61 9.35 1.79
CA LEU A 57 11.69 8.02 2.41
C LEU A 57 11.22 6.97 1.40
N SER A 58 11.97 5.87 1.28
CA SER A 58 11.59 4.76 0.41
C SER A 58 10.83 3.71 1.21
N LEU A 59 9.53 3.57 0.93
CA LEU A 59 8.66 2.71 1.72
C LEU A 59 8.82 1.22 1.37
N PRO A 60 8.83 0.33 2.38
CA PRO A 60 8.88 -1.12 2.19
C PRO A 60 7.60 -1.70 1.59
N PRO A 61 7.55 -3.04 1.37
CA PRO A 61 6.34 -3.72 0.92
C PRO A 61 5.14 -3.50 1.85
N PRO A 62 3.89 -3.67 1.34
CA PRO A 62 2.67 -3.50 2.13
C PRO A 62 2.69 -4.33 3.43
N GLY A 63 2.33 -3.69 4.54
CA GLY A 63 2.47 -4.23 5.90
C GLY A 63 2.20 -3.17 6.96
N ASP A 64 2.37 -3.55 8.23
CA ASP A 64 2.21 -2.65 9.37
C ASP A 64 3.58 -2.22 9.89
N TYR A 65 3.77 -0.91 10.03
CA TYR A 65 5.06 -0.32 10.40
C TYR A 65 4.89 0.71 11.51
N LYS A 66 5.98 1.02 12.19
CA LYS A 66 6.06 2.07 13.21
C LYS A 66 7.24 2.99 12.96
N ILE A 67 6.99 4.29 13.15
CA ILE A 67 8.02 5.33 13.12
C ILE A 67 8.32 5.76 14.55
N VAL A 68 9.61 5.80 14.88
CA VAL A 68 10.09 6.29 16.17
C VAL A 68 11.07 7.44 15.92
N LEU A 69 10.86 8.55 16.64
CA LEU A 69 11.77 9.70 16.64
C LEU A 69 12.59 9.68 17.92
N ARG A 70 13.92 9.69 17.78
CA ARG A 70 14.87 9.62 18.88
C ARG A 70 15.88 10.75 18.82
N ASN A 71 16.32 11.19 19.99
CA ASN A 71 17.46 12.08 20.21
C ASN A 71 18.30 11.47 21.36
N GLU A 72 19.44 12.07 21.72
CA GLU A 72 20.26 11.75 22.89
C GLU A 72 19.47 11.52 24.19
N THR A 73 18.39 12.30 24.41
CA THR A 73 17.57 12.20 25.64
C THR A 73 16.51 11.08 25.61
N GLY A 74 16.36 10.38 24.48
CA GLY A 74 15.42 9.28 24.31
C GLY A 74 14.38 9.53 23.21
N ASN A 75 13.20 8.92 23.36
CA ASN A 75 12.12 9.06 22.37
C ASN A 75 11.48 10.44 22.49
N LEU A 76 11.41 11.18 21.39
CA LEU A 76 10.82 12.52 21.34
C LEU A 76 9.29 12.50 21.28
N HIS A 77 8.72 11.42 20.74
CA HIS A 77 7.29 11.26 20.56
C HIS A 77 6.90 9.78 20.66
N GLU A 78 5.64 9.52 20.95
CA GLU A 78 5.07 8.18 20.89
C GLU A 78 5.22 7.58 19.48
N PRO A 79 5.47 6.26 19.37
CA PRO A 79 5.61 5.60 18.08
C PRO A 79 4.37 5.77 17.20
N VAL A 80 4.56 6.31 15.99
CA VAL A 80 3.47 6.51 15.03
C VAL A 80 3.24 5.22 14.26
N LYS A 81 2.04 4.65 14.36
CA LYS A 81 1.65 3.43 13.64
C LYS A 81 1.14 3.78 12.24
N ILE A 82 1.68 3.10 11.23
CA ILE A 82 1.38 3.33 9.82
C ILE A 82 1.08 1.99 9.16
N THR A 83 0.02 1.95 8.36
CA THR A 83 -0.30 0.78 7.53
C THR A 83 0.00 1.09 6.08
N LEU A 84 0.90 0.32 5.48
CA LEU A 84 1.24 0.38 4.07
C LEU A 84 0.30 -0.53 3.27
N LEU A 85 -0.41 0.04 2.31
CA LEU A 85 -1.35 -0.67 1.46
C LEU A 85 -0.72 -1.04 0.11
N ASP A 86 -1.18 -2.14 -0.48
CA ASP A 86 -0.92 -2.40 -1.91
C ASP A 86 -1.73 -1.35 -2.71
N SER A 87 -0.98 -0.44 -3.31
CA SER A 87 -1.41 0.55 -4.31
C SER A 87 -2.13 -0.02 -5.54
N THR A 88 -2.11 -1.34 -5.72
CA THR A 88 -2.75 -2.00 -6.86
C THR A 88 -4.24 -2.23 -6.58
N VAL A 89 -5.10 -1.68 -7.43
CA VAL A 89 -6.54 -1.91 -7.39
C VAL A 89 -6.92 -2.89 -8.49
N THR A 90 -7.68 -3.94 -8.15
CA THR A 90 -8.27 -4.86 -9.12
C THR A 90 -9.79 -4.69 -9.16
N LEU A 91 -10.30 -4.34 -10.33
CA LEU A 91 -11.73 -4.14 -10.60
C LEU A 91 -12.26 -5.31 -11.43
N ILE A 92 -13.46 -5.76 -11.09
CA ILE A 92 -14.20 -6.78 -11.83
C ILE A 92 -15.51 -6.16 -12.30
N GLN A 93 -15.76 -6.20 -13.60
CA GLN A 93 -16.98 -5.69 -14.20
C GLN A 93 -17.66 -6.79 -15.00
N THR A 94 -18.90 -7.10 -14.64
CA THR A 94 -19.76 -7.99 -15.44
C THR A 94 -20.46 -7.19 -16.54
N ASP A 95 -20.87 -7.86 -17.61
CA ASP A 95 -21.68 -7.23 -18.66
C ASP A 95 -23.11 -6.97 -18.21
N LYS A 96 -23.62 -7.76 -17.24
CA LYS A 96 -24.96 -7.62 -16.65
C LYS A 96 -24.93 -7.87 -15.14
N PRO A 97 -25.85 -7.26 -14.37
CA PRO A 97 -26.00 -7.55 -12.95
C PRO A 97 -26.76 -8.86 -12.67
N VAL A 98 -27.63 -9.31 -13.60
CA VAL A 98 -28.49 -10.50 -13.44
C VAL A 98 -28.48 -11.32 -14.74
N TYR A 99 -28.38 -12.65 -14.62
CA TYR A 99 -28.34 -13.59 -15.74
C TYR A 99 -29.51 -14.59 -15.65
N LYS A 100 -30.12 -14.91 -16.80
CA LYS A 100 -31.11 -15.99 -16.88
C LYS A 100 -30.43 -17.36 -16.94
N PRO A 101 -31.11 -18.45 -16.56
CA PRO A 101 -30.60 -19.80 -16.80
C PRO A 101 -30.26 -20.02 -18.28
N GLY A 102 -29.06 -20.56 -18.55
CA GLY A 102 -28.54 -20.79 -19.91
C GLY A 102 -27.87 -19.56 -20.55
N GLU A 103 -27.86 -18.42 -19.87
CA GLU A 103 -27.19 -17.21 -20.36
C GLU A 103 -25.70 -17.21 -20.02
N LYS A 104 -24.87 -16.81 -21.00
CA LYS A 104 -23.41 -16.78 -20.82
C LYS A 104 -22.98 -15.56 -20.03
N VAL A 105 -22.27 -15.77 -18.92
CA VAL A 105 -21.69 -14.69 -18.11
C VAL A 105 -20.43 -14.15 -18.78
N ARG A 106 -20.38 -12.85 -19.03
CA ARG A 106 -19.18 -12.16 -19.51
C ARG A 106 -18.71 -11.16 -18.48
N PHE A 107 -17.43 -11.20 -18.15
CA PHE A 107 -16.83 -10.23 -17.25
C PHE A 107 -15.44 -9.81 -17.71
N ARG A 108 -15.00 -8.67 -17.18
CA ARG A 108 -13.69 -8.07 -17.40
C ARG A 108 -13.00 -7.85 -16.07
N ILE A 109 -11.70 -8.11 -16.06
CA ILE A 109 -10.84 -7.85 -14.91
C ILE A 109 -9.79 -6.84 -15.33
N LEU A 110 -9.69 -5.75 -14.57
CA LEU A 110 -8.74 -4.69 -14.78
C LEU A 110 -7.90 -4.51 -13.51
N THR A 111 -6.58 -4.50 -13.65
CA THR A 111 -5.66 -4.23 -12.56
C THR A 111 -4.95 -2.92 -12.84
N MET A 112 -4.95 -2.00 -11.87
CA MET A 112 -4.44 -0.64 -12.03
C MET A 112 -3.54 -0.26 -10.86
N PHE A 113 -2.53 0.55 -11.14
CA PHE A 113 -1.67 1.20 -10.17
C PHE A 113 -1.60 2.68 -10.51
N ASN A 114 -1.88 3.55 -9.53
CA ASN A 114 -1.90 5.00 -9.72
C ASN A 114 -2.74 5.44 -10.94
N MET A 115 -3.99 4.97 -11.01
CA MET A 115 -4.93 5.22 -12.11
C MET A 115 -4.45 4.77 -13.51
N LYS A 116 -3.31 4.10 -13.61
CA LYS A 116 -2.79 3.55 -14.87
C LYS A 116 -2.95 2.03 -14.87
N PRO A 117 -3.40 1.45 -15.97
CA PRO A 117 -3.53 0.00 -16.07
C PRO A 117 -2.15 -0.66 -15.95
N LYS A 118 -2.06 -1.70 -15.13
CA LYS A 118 -0.82 -2.42 -14.81
C LYS A 118 -0.95 -3.89 -15.21
N THR A 119 0.05 -4.36 -15.95
CA THR A 119 0.18 -5.79 -16.26
C THR A 119 0.60 -6.53 -15.00
N ARG A 120 -0.23 -7.45 -14.52
CA ARG A 120 0.06 -8.29 -13.35
C ARG A 120 -0.44 -9.72 -13.62
N GLN A 121 0.27 -10.69 -13.07
CA GLN A 121 -0.19 -12.06 -13.07
C GLN A 121 -1.12 -12.29 -11.88
N ILE A 122 -2.36 -12.65 -12.18
CA ILE A 122 -3.37 -13.05 -11.20
C ILE A 122 -3.27 -14.57 -11.02
N HIS A 123 -3.03 -14.99 -9.78
CA HIS A 123 -2.79 -16.40 -9.46
C HIS A 123 -4.01 -17.27 -9.75
N SER A 124 -5.18 -16.85 -9.26
CA SER A 124 -6.44 -17.55 -9.51
C SER A 124 -7.64 -16.62 -9.51
N ILE A 125 -8.59 -16.88 -10.41
CA ILE A 125 -9.92 -16.27 -10.45
C ILE A 125 -10.93 -17.42 -10.45
N TYR A 126 -11.99 -17.29 -9.68
CA TYR A 126 -12.96 -18.34 -9.57
C TYR A 126 -14.37 -17.80 -9.32
N ILE A 127 -15.35 -18.59 -9.76
CA ILE A 127 -16.77 -18.28 -9.61
C ILE A 127 -17.36 -19.30 -8.65
N LYS A 128 -18.10 -18.80 -7.67
CA LYS A 128 -18.85 -19.60 -6.71
C LYS A 128 -20.34 -19.51 -7.02
N ASN A 129 -21.06 -20.60 -6.82
CA ASN A 129 -22.52 -20.57 -6.79
C ASN A 129 -23.02 -20.01 -5.45
N SER A 130 -24.35 -19.88 -5.31
CA SER A 130 -25.00 -19.44 -4.07
C SER A 130 -24.66 -20.30 -2.86
N ASN A 131 -24.35 -21.59 -3.08
CA ASN A 131 -23.99 -22.55 -2.04
C ASN A 131 -22.48 -22.53 -1.70
N GLY A 132 -21.71 -21.58 -2.25
CA GLY A 132 -20.28 -21.42 -2.01
C GLY A 132 -19.38 -22.39 -2.78
N LEU A 133 -19.94 -23.29 -3.59
CA LEU A 133 -19.19 -24.25 -4.40
C LEU A 133 -18.57 -23.55 -5.61
N ARG A 134 -17.30 -23.87 -5.88
CA ARG A 134 -16.56 -23.33 -7.01
C ARG A 134 -17.00 -24.02 -8.31
N VAL A 135 -17.69 -23.28 -9.19
CA VAL A 135 -18.22 -23.80 -10.46
C VAL A 135 -17.25 -23.61 -11.64
N LYS A 136 -16.35 -22.62 -11.55
CA LYS A 136 -15.34 -22.38 -12.57
C LYS A 136 -14.11 -21.72 -11.99
N GLN A 137 -12.95 -22.01 -12.57
CA GLN A 137 -11.67 -21.47 -12.14
C GLN A 137 -10.76 -21.20 -13.34
N TYR A 138 -10.01 -20.12 -13.22
CA TYR A 138 -8.94 -19.72 -14.13
C TYR A 138 -7.67 -19.55 -13.31
N LEU A 139 -6.56 -20.08 -13.82
CA LEU A 139 -5.26 -20.06 -13.15
C LEU A 139 -4.26 -19.29 -14.00
N LYS A 140 -3.32 -18.61 -13.32
CA LYS A 140 -2.16 -17.95 -13.94
C LYS A 140 -2.56 -17.01 -15.10
N LEU A 141 -3.54 -16.15 -14.85
CA LEU A 141 -4.01 -15.18 -15.84
C LEU A 141 -3.16 -13.91 -15.80
N THR A 142 -2.59 -13.50 -16.93
CA THR A 142 -1.85 -12.24 -17.03
C THR A 142 -2.76 -11.15 -17.58
N THR A 143 -3.02 -10.11 -16.79
CA THR A 143 -3.73 -8.93 -17.31
C THR A 143 -2.79 -8.18 -18.25
N ARG A 144 -3.20 -7.90 -19.48
CA ARG A 144 -2.46 -6.97 -20.33
C ARG A 144 -2.93 -5.57 -19.98
N GLY A 145 -2.02 -4.71 -19.51
CA GLY A 145 -2.29 -3.35 -19.05
C GLY A 145 -2.90 -2.40 -20.09
N GLU A 146 -3.43 -2.88 -21.21
CA GLU A 146 -4.10 -2.04 -22.21
C GLU A 146 -5.61 -2.36 -22.31
N CYS A 147 -6.04 -3.54 -21.87
CA CYS A 147 -7.46 -3.93 -21.91
C CYS A 147 -7.70 -5.13 -20.99
N GLY A 148 -8.67 -5.01 -20.08
CA GLY A 148 -9.02 -6.07 -19.14
C GLY A 148 -9.34 -7.41 -19.84
N ILE A 149 -9.09 -8.54 -19.16
CA ILE A 149 -9.31 -9.87 -19.74
C ILE A 149 -10.80 -10.13 -19.87
N ARG A 150 -11.28 -10.40 -21.09
CA ARG A 150 -12.67 -10.84 -21.34
C ARG A 150 -12.78 -12.33 -21.10
N ILE A 151 -13.61 -12.72 -20.14
CA ILE A 151 -13.83 -14.13 -19.80
C ILE A 151 -15.31 -14.47 -20.01
N THR A 152 -15.58 -15.60 -20.65
CA THR A 152 -16.94 -16.12 -20.88
C THR A 152 -17.15 -17.42 -20.14
N VAL A 153 -18.31 -17.54 -19.48
CA VAL A 153 -18.76 -18.75 -18.78
C VAL A 153 -20.09 -19.21 -19.35
N LEU A 154 -20.20 -20.51 -19.57
CA LEU A 154 -21.40 -21.20 -20.04
C LEU A 154 -22.31 -21.51 -18.85
#